data_AF-A0A661FHP6-F1
#
_entry.id   AF-A0A661FHP6-F1
#
_cell.length_a   1.000
_cell.length_b   1.000
_cell.length_c   1.000
_cell.angle_alpha   90.00
_cell.angle_beta   90.00
_cell.angle_gamma   90.00
#
_symmetry.space_group_name_H-M   'P 1'
#
loop_
_entity.id
_entity.type
_entity.pdbx_description
1 polymer ?
#
loop_
_entity_poly.entity_id
_entity_poly.type
_entity_poly.pdbx_seq_one_letter_code
_entity_poly.pdbx_strand_id
1 'polypeptide(L)'
;MQYKDYYKIMGIAKDAPQDQIKRAYRKLARKYHPDVSKEKDAEEHFKELGEAYEVLKDPEKRAAYDQLGANWKAGQPDFQPPPDWDAGFEFHGGGYTGDNANAADFSDFFS
;
A
#
# COMPACT_ATOMS: atom_id res chain seq x y z
N MET A 1 -9.66 3.82 12.81
CA MET A 1 -9.16 3.34 11.50
C MET A 1 -10.07 2.21 11.04
N GLN A 2 -10.64 2.28 9.83
CA GLN A 2 -11.31 1.11 9.26
C GLN A 2 -10.23 0.17 8.72
N TYR A 3 -10.27 -1.11 9.09
CA TYR A 3 -9.35 -2.11 8.54
C TYR A 3 -9.58 -2.23 7.03
N LYS A 4 -8.66 -1.68 6.24
CA LYS A 4 -8.69 -1.79 4.78
C LYS A 4 -8.12 -3.15 4.39
N ASP A 5 -8.86 -3.90 3.60
CA ASP A 5 -8.42 -5.20 3.07
C ASP A 5 -7.58 -4.97 1.80
N TYR A 6 -6.26 -4.84 1.97
CA TYR A 6 -5.32 -4.54 0.88
C TYR A 6 -5.35 -5.60 -0.22
N TYR A 7 -5.63 -6.86 0.11
CA TYR A 7 -5.80 -7.93 -0.86
C TYR A 7 -7.03 -7.70 -1.73
N LYS A 8 -8.15 -7.23 -1.15
CA LYS A 8 -9.35 -6.86 -1.91
C LYS A 8 -9.13 -5.63 -2.78
N ILE A 9 -8.43 -4.62 -2.27
CA ILE A 9 -8.08 -3.40 -3.03
C ILE A 9 -7.24 -3.78 -4.26
N MET A 10 -6.25 -4.65 -4.09
CA MET A 10 -5.43 -5.16 -5.19
C MET A 10 -6.13 -6.23 -6.04
N GLY A 11 -7.31 -6.72 -5.64
CA GLY A 11 -8.04 -7.78 -6.35
C GLY A 11 -7.28 -9.11 -6.42
N ILE A 12 -6.45 -9.39 -5.41
CA ILE A 12 -5.64 -10.62 -5.31
C ILE A 12 -6.04 -11.46 -4.11
N ALA A 13 -5.65 -12.73 -4.12
CA ALA A 13 -5.87 -13.61 -2.99
C ALA A 13 -4.82 -13.37 -1.88
N LYS A 14 -5.16 -13.73 -0.63
CA LYS A 14 -4.28 -13.53 0.54
C LYS A 14 -3.01 -14.39 0.49
N ASP A 15 -3.06 -15.48 -0.26
CA ASP A 15 -1.95 -16.41 -0.53
C ASP A 15 -1.15 -16.02 -1.78
N ALA A 16 -1.45 -14.88 -2.42
CA ALA A 16 -0.78 -14.45 -3.64
C ALA A 16 0.75 -14.34 -3.43
N PRO A 17 1.56 -14.89 -4.37
CA PRO A 17 3.00 -14.72 -4.34
C PRO A 17 3.39 -13.27 -4.63
N GLN A 18 4.59 -12.88 -4.19
CA GLN A 18 5.12 -11.52 -4.38
C GLN A 18 5.12 -11.06 -5.84
N ASP A 19 5.36 -11.98 -6.78
CA ASP A 19 5.29 -11.68 -8.21
C ASP A 19 3.88 -11.28 -8.67
N GLN A 20 2.84 -11.89 -8.09
CA GLN A 20 1.46 -11.56 -8.41
C GLN A 20 1.08 -10.19 -7.83
N ILE A 21 1.54 -9.87 -6.62
CA ILE A 21 1.38 -8.54 -5.98
C ILE A 21 1.99 -7.46 -6.88
N LYS A 22 3.26 -7.63 -7.31
CA LYS A 22 3.94 -6.70 -8.22
C LYS A 22 3.26 -6.55 -9.59
N ARG A 23 2.71 -7.63 -10.14
CA ARG A 23 1.99 -7.60 -11.42
C ARG A 23 0.63 -6.92 -11.29
N ALA A 24 -0.11 -7.21 -10.22
CA ALA A 24 -1.40 -6.60 -9.93
C ALA A 24 -1.25 -5.09 -9.71
N TYR A 25 -0.27 -4.67 -8.91
CA TYR A 25 0.05 -3.26 -8.70
C TYR A 25 0.28 -2.52 -10.01
N ARG A 26 1.20 -3.02 -10.86
CA ARG A 26 1.50 -2.38 -12.16
C ARG A 26 0.27 -2.30 -13.08
N LYS A 27 -0.61 -3.30 -13.06
CA LYS A 27 -1.84 -3.30 -13.86
C LYS A 27 -2.85 -2.27 -13.35
N LEU A 28 -3.05 -2.21 -12.04
CA LEU A 28 -4.01 -1.30 -11.41
C LEU A 28 -3.50 0.14 -11.39
N ALA A 29 -2.21 0.36 -11.19
CA ALA A 29 -1.58 1.69 -11.22
C ALA A 29 -1.78 2.36 -12.58
N ARG A 30 -1.66 1.61 -13.68
CA ARG A 30 -1.96 2.11 -15.03
C ARG A 30 -3.46 2.35 -15.27
N LYS A 31 -4.32 1.60 -14.58
CA LYS A 31 -5.79 1.73 -14.67
C LYS A 31 -6.30 2.97 -13.92
N TYR A 32 -5.75 3.23 -12.74
CA TYR A 32 -6.13 4.34 -11.87
C TYR A 32 -5.22 5.57 -12.01
N HIS A 33 -4.30 5.56 -12.97
CA HIS A 33 -3.41 6.68 -13.22
C HIS A 33 -4.21 7.95 -13.58
N PRO A 34 -3.89 9.13 -13.02
CA PRO A 34 -4.59 10.38 -13.33
C PRO A 34 -4.62 10.72 -14.83
N ASP A 35 -3.60 10.33 -15.59
CA ASP A 35 -3.55 10.61 -17.03
C ASP A 35 -4.41 9.66 -17.87
N VAL A 36 -4.75 8.47 -17.34
CA VAL A 36 -5.42 7.40 -18.10
C VAL A 36 -6.86 7.22 -17.62
N SER A 37 -7.11 7.37 -16.32
CA SER A 37 -8.42 7.27 -15.71
C SER A 37 -9.13 8.62 -15.72
N LYS A 38 -10.41 8.61 -16.07
CA LYS A 38 -11.30 9.78 -15.98
C LYS A 38 -12.26 9.68 -14.79
N GLU A 39 -12.07 8.67 -13.94
CA GLU A 39 -12.91 8.47 -12.77
C GLU A 39 -12.52 9.46 -11.67
N LYS A 40 -13.52 10.03 -11.01
CA LYS A 40 -13.31 10.98 -9.91
C LYS A 40 -12.66 10.32 -8.69
N ASP A 41 -12.87 9.02 -8.55
CA ASP A 41 -12.39 8.22 -7.41
C ASP A 41 -11.06 7.52 -7.74
N ALA A 42 -10.48 7.79 -8.92
CA ALA A 42 -9.22 7.18 -9.35
C ALA A 42 -8.05 7.56 -8.43
N GLU A 43 -8.02 8.80 -7.93
CA GLU A 43 -6.99 9.27 -7.01
C GLU A 43 -7.05 8.52 -5.68
N GLU A 44 -8.26 8.31 -5.14
CA GLU A 44 -8.46 7.56 -3.90
C GLU A 44 -8.04 6.11 -4.08
N HIS A 45 -8.50 5.45 -5.15
CA HIS A 45 -8.08 4.08 -5.47
C HIS A 45 -6.58 3.96 -5.71
N PHE A 46 -5.94 4.96 -6.31
CA PHE A 46 -4.50 4.96 -6.54
C PHE A 46 -3.72 5.09 -5.22
N LYS A 47 -4.16 5.97 -4.31
CA LYS A 47 -3.58 6.08 -2.96
C LYS A 47 -3.71 4.77 -2.19
N GLU A 48 -4.90 4.18 -2.16
CA GLU A 48 -5.14 2.89 -1.51
C GLU A 48 -4.32 1.75 -2.11
N LEU A 49 -4.14 1.76 -3.43
CA LEU A 49 -3.32 0.80 -4.14
C LEU A 49 -1.83 0.94 -3.79
N GLY A 50 -1.34 2.18 -3.65
CA GLY A 50 0.02 2.48 -3.21
C GLY A 50 0.28 1.96 -1.81
N GLU A 51 -0.60 2.29 -0.85
CA GLU A 51 -0.55 1.79 0.53
C GLU A 51 -0.54 0.26 0.57
N ALA A 52 -1.47 -0.38 -0.17
CA ALA A 52 -1.56 -1.84 -0.25
C ALA A 52 -0.26 -2.47 -0.75
N TYR A 53 0.34 -1.89 -1.79
CA TYR A 53 1.58 -2.41 -2.37
C TYR A 53 2.77 -2.24 -1.43
N GLU A 54 2.91 -1.10 -0.76
CA GLU A 54 4.00 -0.85 0.19
C GLU A 54 4.00 -1.84 1.37
N VAL A 55 2.82 -2.27 1.82
CA VAL A 55 2.67 -3.27 2.88
C VAL A 55 2.88 -4.67 2.35
N LEU A 56 2.24 -5.02 1.23
CA LEU A 56 2.23 -6.40 0.74
C LEU A 56 3.52 -6.80 0.02
N LYS A 57 4.29 -5.83 -0.52
CA LYS A 57 5.58 -6.10 -1.20
C LYS A 57 6.66 -6.59 -0.24
N ASP A 58 6.59 -6.18 1.02
CA ASP A 58 7.56 -6.50 2.05
C ASP A 58 7.05 -7.68 2.90
N PRO A 59 7.77 -8.81 2.94
CA PRO A 59 7.37 -9.97 3.73
C PRO A 59 7.16 -9.64 5.22
N GLU A 60 7.96 -8.74 5.81
CA GLU A 60 7.85 -8.38 7.22
C GLU A 60 6.60 -7.55 7.49
N LYS A 61 6.36 -6.52 6.66
CA LYS A 61 5.15 -5.68 6.76
C LYS A 61 3.90 -6.47 6.45
N ARG A 62 3.95 -7.38 5.47
CA ARG A 62 2.85 -8.29 5.15
C ARG A 62 2.52 -9.20 6.33
N ALA A 63 3.52 -9.79 6.97
CA ALA A 63 3.32 -10.63 8.15
C ALA A 63 2.68 -9.82 9.31
N ALA A 64 3.16 -8.60 9.56
CA ALA A 64 2.58 -7.71 10.57
C ALA A 64 1.12 -7.32 10.22
N TYR A 65 0.83 -7.05 8.95
CA TYR A 65 -0.52 -6.75 8.47
C TYR A 65 -1.47 -7.96 8.58
N ASP A 66 -0.99 -9.15 8.25
CA ASP A 66 -1.77 -10.39 8.37
C ASP A 66 -2.08 -10.70 9.84
N GLN A 67 -1.13 -10.45 10.76
CA GLN A 67 -1.34 -10.54 12.20
C GLN A 67 -2.34 -9.49 12.71
N LEU A 68 -2.23 -8.24 12.25
CA LEU A 68 -3.19 -7.18 12.57
C LEU A 68 -4.61 -7.55 12.10
N GLY A 69 -4.74 -8.09 10.89
CA GLY A 69 -6.02 -8.54 10.34
C GLY A 69 -6.65 -9.70 11.09
N ALA A 70 -5.83 -10.62 11.60
CA ALA A 70 -6.29 -11.71 12.46
C ALA A 70 -6.81 -11.18 13.81
N ASN A 71 -6.08 -10.23 14.42
CA ASN A 71 -6.45 -9.64 15.71
C ASN A 71 -7.68 -8.71 15.60
N TRP A 72 -7.82 -7.98 14.49
CA TRP A 72 -9.01 -7.18 14.18
C TRP A 72 -10.27 -8.07 14.07
N LYS A 73 -10.15 -9.25 13.45
CA LYS A 73 -11.23 -10.24 13.40
C LYS A 73 -11.55 -10.85 14.78
N ALA A 74 -10.59 -10.86 15.70
CA ALA A 74 -10.73 -11.45 17.03
C ALA A 74 -11.35 -10.50 18.08
N GLY A 75 -11.59 -9.22 17.73
CA GLY A 75 -12.29 -8.28 18.61
C GLY A 75 -11.50 -7.84 19.86
N GLN A 76 -10.17 -7.97 19.85
CA GLN A 76 -9.33 -7.50 20.96
C GLN A 76 -8.88 -6.03 20.75
N PRO A 77 -8.98 -5.17 21.77
CA PRO A 77 -8.69 -3.74 21.66
C PRO A 77 -7.21 -3.34 21.82
N ASP A 78 -6.32 -4.26 22.21
CA ASP A 78 -4.93 -3.92 22.52
C ASP A 78 -4.00 -4.11 21.32
N PHE A 79 -4.09 -3.17 20.37
CA PHE A 79 -3.06 -2.96 19.35
C PHE A 79 -2.00 -1.99 19.89
N GLN A 80 -0.79 -2.50 20.14
CA GLN A 80 0.40 -1.67 20.32
C GLN A 80 1.28 -1.80 19.06
N PRO A 81 1.15 -0.88 18.10
CA PRO A 81 2.10 -0.81 17.01
C PRO A 81 3.51 -0.52 17.57
N PRO A 82 4.57 -1.05 16.94
CA PRO A 82 5.92 -0.54 17.16
C PRO A 82 5.95 0.99 16.96
N PRO A 83 6.81 1.73 17.68
CA PRO A 83 6.86 3.20 17.61
C PRO A 83 6.96 3.78 16.19
N ASP A 84 7.53 3.03 15.23
CA ASP A 84 7.74 3.46 13.85
C ASP A 84 6.70 2.93 12.85
N TRP A 85 5.62 2.29 13.30
CA TRP A 85 4.56 1.79 12.41
C TRP A 85 3.81 2.93 11.70
N ASP A 86 3.62 4.06 12.39
CA ASP A 86 2.98 5.27 11.86
C ASP A 86 3.96 6.19 11.12
N ALA A 87 5.26 6.10 11.45
CA ALA A 87 6.31 6.93 10.87
C ALA A 87 6.56 6.66 9.37
N GLY A 88 6.09 5.52 8.85
CA GLY A 88 6.12 5.20 7.41
C GLY A 88 4.84 5.53 6.65
N PHE A 89 3.78 5.93 7.35
CA PHE A 89 2.44 6.21 6.79
C PHE A 89 2.01 7.68 6.95
N GLU A 90 2.81 8.50 7.63
CA GLU A 90 2.65 9.95 7.59
C GLU A 90 2.89 10.45 6.17
N PHE A 91 1.78 10.69 5.46
CA PHE A 91 1.68 11.62 4.35
C PHE A 91 1.97 13.05 4.87
N HIS A 92 3.19 13.28 5.37
CA HIS A 92 3.76 14.60 5.50
C HIS A 92 4.25 15.00 4.12
N GLY A 93 3.48 15.86 3.46
CA GLY A 93 4.00 16.68 2.38
C GLY A 93 5.23 17.42 2.87
N GLY A 94 6.40 16.91 2.49
CA GLY A 94 7.70 17.53 2.73
C GLY A 94 8.75 16.57 3.28
N GLY A 95 9.66 16.11 2.43
CA GLY A 95 10.98 15.62 2.87
C GLY A 95 11.19 14.11 2.79
N TYR A 96 11.28 13.59 1.57
CA TYR A 96 11.87 12.30 1.24
C TYR A 96 13.38 12.29 1.55
N THR A 97 13.77 11.69 2.67
CA THR A 97 15.15 11.29 3.00
C THR A 97 15.08 10.14 4.00
N GLY A 98 15.59 8.94 3.76
CA GLY A 98 16.27 8.37 2.61
C GLY A 98 16.56 6.90 2.95
N ASP A 99 16.52 6.04 1.94
CA ASP A 99 17.53 5.01 1.71
C ASP A 99 17.15 4.21 0.46
N ASN A 100 17.85 4.54 -0.63
CA ASN A 100 18.15 3.64 -1.72
C ASN A 100 16.97 3.04 -2.52
N ALA A 101 16.02 3.88 -2.93
CA ALA A 101 15.27 3.68 -4.16
C ALA A 101 15.30 5.01 -4.93
N ASN A 102 15.87 5.00 -6.12
CA ASN A 102 16.03 6.17 -6.97
C ASN A 102 14.71 6.94 -7.12
N ALA A 103 14.61 8.10 -6.45
CA ALA A 103 13.57 9.09 -6.69
C ALA A 103 13.58 9.64 -8.14
N ALA A 104 14.63 9.34 -8.90
CA ALA A 104 14.72 9.60 -10.33
C ALA A 104 13.73 8.76 -11.18
N ASP A 105 13.35 7.55 -10.72
CA ASP A 105 12.34 6.72 -11.44
C ASP A 105 10.89 7.18 -11.17
N PHE A 106 10.67 7.98 -10.13
CA PHE A 106 9.36 8.57 -9.85
C PHE A 106 9.19 9.94 -10.55
N SER A 107 10.26 10.68 -10.84
CA SER A 107 10.19 11.98 -11.51
C SER A 107 9.93 11.89 -13.02
N ASP A 108 10.31 10.78 -13.67
CA ASP A 108 10.02 10.53 -15.09
C ASP A 108 8.58 10.07 -15.35
N PHE A 109 7.81 9.83 -14.28
CA PHE A 109 6.40 9.45 -14.36
C PHE A 109 5.44 10.65 -14.35
N PHE A 110 5.93 11.83 -13.96
CA PHE A 110 5.15 13.08 -13.85
C PHE A 110 5.67 14.21 -14.76
N SER A 111 6.56 13.90 -15.72
CA SER A 111 7.02 14.85 -16.75
C SER A 111 6.31 14.66 -18.08
#